data_AF-A0A3D3K3E7-F1
#
_entry.id   AF-A0A3D3K3E7-F1
#
_cell.length_a   1.000
_cell.length_b   1.000
_cell.length_c   1.000
_cell.angle_alpha   90.00
_cell.angle_beta   90.00
_cell.angle_gamma   90.00
#
_symmetry.space_group_name_H-M   'P 1'
#
loop_
_entity.id
_entity.type
_entity.pdbx_description
1 polymer ?
#
loop_
_entity_poly.entity_id
_entity_poly.type
_entity_poly.pdbx_seq_one_letter_code
_entity_poly.pdbx_strand_id
1 'polypeptide(L)'
;MKKGSEMISNFIAKNATKTPATADKYTYAEIKNYDQIVKGKYPLYANSTLTDGLYTGFESFRNQIPASETFTSVKFGPDNSKIVKIYTNKTGKDKEIQKDQYYALIDKGIPYIYSDLDNGFLKMNRGEGNELYYQARAKATAKTGNVVMASAFFGIIGGLIASDTSAKFDMKLDYLNGAPIPIREVKK
;
A
#
# COMPACT_ATOMS: atom_id res chain seq x y z
N MET A 1 9.12 30.27 3.71
CA MET A 1 10.23 29.82 2.83
C MET A 1 11.48 29.36 3.58
N LYS A 2 11.93 30.01 4.68
CA LYS A 2 13.16 29.60 5.42
C LYS A 2 13.18 28.14 5.90
N LYS A 3 12.11 27.66 6.53
CA LYS A 3 12.01 26.28 7.05
C LYS A 3 12.12 25.17 6.00
N GLY A 4 11.65 25.41 4.77
CA GLY A 4 11.73 24.43 3.69
C GLY A 4 13.15 24.28 3.15
N SER A 5 13.84 25.41 2.96
CA SER A 5 15.26 25.43 2.57
C SER A 5 16.15 24.77 3.63
N GLU A 6 15.90 25.05 4.91
CA GLU A 6 16.59 24.41 6.04
C GLU A 6 16.36 22.90 6.07
N MET A 7 15.13 22.43 5.83
CA MET A 7 14.81 21.00 5.77
C MET A 7 15.58 20.29 4.66
N ILE A 8 15.60 20.86 3.44
CA ILE A 8 16.35 20.30 2.30
C ILE A 8 17.84 20.32 2.59
N SER A 9 18.37 21.44 3.08
CA SER A 9 19.80 21.60 3.39
C SER A 9 20.25 20.59 4.45
N ASN A 10 19.44 20.42 5.51
CA ASN A 10 19.69 19.43 6.56
C ASN A 10 19.60 18.00 6.04
N PHE A 11 18.65 17.70 5.16
CA PHE A 11 18.56 16.39 4.52
C PHE A 11 19.80 16.09 3.68
N ILE A 12 20.27 17.04 2.86
CA ILE A 12 21.48 16.89 2.05
C ILE A 12 22.69 16.71 2.96
N ALA A 13 22.91 17.63 3.90
CA ALA A 13 24.06 17.59 4.81
C ALA A 13 24.13 16.28 5.62
N LYS A 14 22.97 15.78 6.09
CA LYS A 14 22.87 14.52 6.85
C LYS A 14 23.17 13.27 6.01
N ASN A 15 22.97 13.32 4.70
CA ASN A 15 23.11 12.14 3.83
C ASN A 15 24.32 12.20 2.89
N ALA A 16 24.92 13.37 2.65
CA ALA A 16 26.05 13.55 1.72
C ALA A 16 27.31 12.77 2.13
N THR A 17 27.50 12.51 3.42
CA THR A 17 28.66 11.79 3.96
C THR A 17 28.38 10.34 4.30
N LYS A 18 27.15 9.84 4.07
CA LYS A 18 26.81 8.46 4.38
C LYS A 18 27.45 7.52 3.36
N THR A 19 28.09 6.48 3.88
CA THR A 19 28.55 5.37 3.06
C THR A 19 27.34 4.63 2.49
N PRO A 20 27.34 4.28 1.19
CA PRO A 20 26.28 3.48 0.59
C PRO A 20 26.10 2.16 1.36
N ALA A 21 24.86 1.80 1.65
CA ALA A 21 24.55 0.51 2.29
C ALA A 21 24.82 -0.68 1.34
N THR A 22 24.82 -0.43 0.03
CA THR A 22 25.13 -1.42 -1.01
C THR A 22 26.16 -0.84 -1.98
N ALA A 23 26.93 -1.72 -2.63
CA ALA A 23 27.89 -1.33 -3.66
C ALA A 23 27.24 -1.13 -5.04
N ASP A 24 25.90 -0.96 -5.09
CA ASP A 24 25.16 -0.83 -6.34
C ASP A 24 25.61 0.43 -7.09
N LYS A 25 25.98 0.26 -8.36
CA LYS A 25 26.33 1.35 -9.25
C LYS A 25 25.26 1.42 -10.33
N TYR A 26 24.70 2.60 -10.53
CA TYR A 26 23.70 2.86 -11.57
C TYR A 26 24.31 3.78 -12.62
N THR A 27 24.16 3.40 -13.88
CA THR A 27 24.41 4.28 -15.02
C THR A 27 23.38 5.40 -15.06
N TYR A 28 23.67 6.46 -15.83
CA TYR A 28 22.72 7.56 -16.02
C TYR A 28 21.37 7.09 -16.60
N ALA A 29 21.40 6.13 -17.53
CA ALA A 29 20.18 5.53 -18.08
C ALA A 29 19.39 4.75 -17.03
N GLU A 30 20.08 4.06 -16.12
CA GLU A 30 19.43 3.36 -15.01
C GLU A 30 18.89 4.32 -13.95
N ILE A 31 19.56 5.45 -13.67
CA ILE A 31 19.02 6.49 -12.79
C ILE A 31 17.71 7.05 -13.36
N LYS A 32 17.63 7.27 -14.68
CA LYS A 32 16.39 7.71 -15.34
C LYS A 32 15.24 6.71 -15.18
N ASN A 33 15.56 5.42 -15.10
CA ASN A 33 14.58 4.33 -15.00
C ASN A 33 14.61 3.64 -13.64
N TYR A 34 15.15 4.31 -12.62
CA TYR A 34 15.50 3.69 -11.35
C TYR A 34 14.29 3.03 -10.69
N ASP A 35 13.16 3.73 -10.72
CA ASP A 35 11.91 3.27 -10.11
C ASP A 35 11.43 1.95 -10.72
N GLN A 36 11.53 1.80 -12.04
CA GLN A 36 11.19 0.57 -12.75
C GLN A 36 12.18 -0.56 -12.43
N ILE A 37 13.48 -0.25 -12.38
CA ILE A 37 14.53 -1.22 -12.07
C ILE A 37 14.34 -1.78 -10.66
N VAL A 38 14.07 -0.91 -9.67
CA VAL A 38 13.89 -1.34 -8.28
C VAL A 38 12.58 -2.10 -8.11
N LYS A 39 11.47 -1.63 -8.70
CA LYS A 39 10.20 -2.37 -8.68
C LYS A 39 10.32 -3.75 -9.32
N GLY A 40 11.09 -3.87 -10.39
CA GLY A 40 11.36 -5.14 -11.07
C GLY A 40 12.03 -6.19 -10.18
N LYS A 41 12.62 -5.80 -9.04
CA LYS A 41 13.19 -6.74 -8.05
C LYS A 41 12.13 -7.39 -7.17
N TYR A 42 10.89 -6.91 -7.20
CA TYR A 42 9.82 -7.36 -6.30
C TYR A 42 8.74 -8.14 -7.07
N PRO A 43 8.48 -9.41 -6.71
CA PRO A 43 7.50 -10.27 -7.38
C PRO A 43 6.11 -9.64 -7.54
N LEU A 44 5.62 -8.92 -6.52
CA LEU A 44 4.33 -8.22 -6.60
C LEU A 44 4.23 -7.26 -7.79
N TYR A 45 5.34 -6.62 -8.17
CA TYR A 45 5.38 -5.63 -9.25
C TYR A 45 5.87 -6.23 -10.56
N ALA A 46 6.77 -7.22 -10.51
CA ALA A 46 7.38 -7.83 -11.69
C ALA A 46 6.49 -8.88 -12.36
N ASN A 47 5.71 -9.64 -11.58
CA ASN A 47 4.97 -10.78 -12.11
C ASN A 47 3.62 -10.36 -12.72
N SER A 48 3.27 -11.02 -13.83
CA SER A 48 1.94 -10.91 -14.45
C SER A 48 0.87 -11.68 -13.68
N THR A 49 1.27 -12.75 -12.99
CA THR A 49 0.42 -13.57 -12.13
C THR A 49 0.88 -13.46 -10.67
N LEU A 50 -0.08 -13.27 -9.78
CA LEU A 50 0.15 -13.17 -8.34
C LEU A 50 -0.19 -14.49 -7.65
N THR A 51 0.49 -14.77 -6.55
CA THR A 51 0.26 -15.96 -5.74
C THR A 51 -0.95 -15.72 -4.83
N ASP A 52 -2.00 -16.52 -5.02
CA ASP A 52 -3.19 -16.46 -4.17
C ASP A 52 -2.85 -16.77 -2.70
N GLY A 53 -3.48 -16.06 -1.78
CA GLY A 53 -3.26 -16.27 -0.35
C GLY A 53 -3.51 -15.05 0.52
N LEU A 54 -3.31 -15.26 1.81
CA LEU A 54 -3.36 -14.22 2.85
C LEU A 54 -1.95 -13.73 3.16
N TYR A 55 -1.78 -12.45 3.42
CA TYR A 55 -0.48 -11.84 3.66
C TYR A 55 -0.51 -11.05 4.96
N THR A 56 0.37 -11.37 5.90
CA THR A 56 0.40 -10.75 7.24
C THR A 56 1.04 -9.37 7.24
N GLY A 57 1.90 -9.07 6.25
CA GLY A 57 2.57 -7.78 6.14
C GLY A 57 2.95 -7.38 4.72
N PHE A 58 3.39 -6.13 4.57
CA PHE A 58 3.81 -5.59 3.28
C PHE A 58 4.97 -6.38 2.66
N GLU A 59 5.98 -6.74 3.45
CA GLU A 59 7.13 -7.50 2.92
C GLU A 59 6.72 -8.86 2.36
N SER A 60 5.87 -9.60 3.09
CA SER A 60 5.32 -10.87 2.61
C SER A 60 4.49 -10.69 1.33
N PHE A 61 3.70 -9.62 1.26
CA PHE A 61 2.87 -9.30 0.11
C PHE A 61 3.71 -8.93 -1.12
N ARG A 62 4.70 -8.05 -0.93
CA ARG A 62 5.65 -7.61 -1.96
C ARG A 62 6.46 -8.77 -2.53
N ASN A 63 6.86 -9.70 -1.66
CA ASN A 63 7.68 -10.86 -2.02
C ASN A 63 6.84 -12.07 -2.45
N GLN A 64 5.50 -11.97 -2.44
CA GLN A 64 4.58 -13.07 -2.80
C GLN A 64 4.79 -14.34 -1.94
N ILE A 65 4.99 -14.14 -0.64
CA ILE A 65 5.14 -15.19 0.37
C ILE A 65 3.86 -15.21 1.23
N PRO A 66 2.81 -15.98 0.88
CA PRO A 66 1.58 -16.02 1.65
C PRO A 66 1.76 -16.71 3.01
N ALA A 67 0.86 -16.41 3.93
CA ALA A 67 0.73 -17.09 5.22
C ALA A 67 0.34 -18.57 5.03
N SER A 68 0.60 -19.39 6.04
CA SER A 68 0.19 -20.80 6.05
C SER A 68 -1.32 -21.01 6.24
N GLU A 69 -2.03 -19.99 6.73
CA GLU A 69 -3.48 -20.00 6.72
C GLU A 69 -4.00 -19.81 5.29
N THR A 70 -4.87 -20.72 4.86
CA THR A 70 -5.48 -20.71 3.54
C THR A 70 -6.98 -20.45 3.68
N PHE A 71 -7.54 -19.77 2.69
CA PHE A 71 -8.98 -19.54 2.59
C PHE A 71 -9.56 -20.35 1.42
N THR A 72 -10.84 -20.68 1.50
CA THR A 72 -11.59 -21.44 0.50
C THR A 72 -12.62 -20.58 -0.22
N SER A 73 -13.12 -19.53 0.43
CA SER A 73 -14.07 -18.60 -0.19
C SER A 73 -14.01 -17.22 0.45
N VAL A 74 -14.55 -16.24 -0.27
CA VAL A 74 -14.66 -14.84 0.16
C VAL A 74 -16.08 -14.35 -0.04
N LYS A 75 -16.50 -13.41 0.79
CA LYS A 75 -17.77 -12.68 0.62
C LYS A 75 -17.47 -11.23 0.27
N PHE A 76 -18.03 -10.79 -0.86
CA PHE A 76 -17.94 -9.41 -1.31
C PHE A 76 -18.98 -8.51 -0.64
N GLY A 77 -18.66 -7.22 -0.56
CA GLY A 77 -19.63 -6.18 -0.23
C GLY A 77 -20.65 -5.95 -1.35
N PRO A 78 -21.67 -5.09 -1.13
CA PRO A 78 -22.79 -4.91 -2.06
C PRO A 78 -22.41 -4.50 -3.48
N ASP A 79 -21.31 -3.76 -3.65
CA ASP A 79 -20.82 -3.24 -4.93
C ASP A 79 -19.64 -4.05 -5.51
N ASN A 80 -19.31 -5.20 -4.90
CA ASN A 80 -18.15 -6.02 -5.23
C ASN A 80 -16.80 -5.28 -5.23
N SER A 81 -16.71 -4.08 -4.64
CA SER A 81 -15.48 -3.29 -4.58
C SER A 81 -14.51 -3.77 -3.50
N LYS A 82 -15.03 -4.52 -2.53
CA LYS A 82 -14.27 -5.03 -1.38
C LYS A 82 -14.72 -6.40 -0.92
N ILE A 83 -13.81 -7.13 -0.28
CA ILE A 83 -14.10 -8.37 0.43
C ILE A 83 -14.34 -8.04 1.90
N VAL A 84 -15.48 -8.47 2.43
CA VAL A 84 -15.93 -8.18 3.80
C VAL A 84 -15.76 -9.37 4.75
N LYS A 85 -15.68 -10.59 4.21
CA LYS A 85 -15.44 -11.82 4.98
C LYS A 85 -14.62 -12.82 4.18
N ILE A 86 -13.85 -13.63 4.89
CA ILE A 86 -13.00 -14.68 4.34
C ILE A 86 -13.29 -15.94 5.13
N TYR A 87 -13.40 -17.08 4.45
CA TYR A 87 -13.73 -18.35 5.06
C TYR A 87 -12.68 -19.41 4.74
N THR A 88 -12.52 -20.35 5.65
CA THR A 88 -11.72 -21.55 5.45
C THR A 88 -12.51 -22.79 5.82
N ASN A 89 -12.19 -23.90 5.16
CA ASN A 89 -12.82 -25.19 5.40
C ASN A 89 -11.75 -26.28 5.62
N LYS A 90 -10.84 -26.06 6.58
CA LYS A 90 -9.80 -27.04 6.94
C LYS A 90 -10.36 -28.25 7.70
N THR A 91 -11.55 -28.16 8.30
CA THR A 91 -12.13 -29.17 9.19
C THR A 91 -13.48 -29.71 8.73
N GLY A 92 -13.86 -29.52 7.46
CA GLY A 92 -15.18 -29.90 6.95
C GLY A 92 -16.32 -28.94 7.37
N LYS A 93 -16.00 -27.84 8.05
CA LYS A 93 -16.94 -26.77 8.43
C LYS A 93 -16.37 -25.42 8.04
N ASP A 94 -17.23 -24.56 7.49
CA ASP A 94 -16.84 -23.19 7.17
C ASP A 94 -16.60 -22.39 8.45
N LYS A 95 -15.37 -21.86 8.57
CA LYS A 95 -14.96 -20.97 9.65
C LYS A 95 -14.56 -19.62 9.06
N GLU A 96 -15.10 -18.54 9.60
CA GLU A 96 -14.68 -17.18 9.23
C GLU A 96 -13.27 -16.91 9.80
N ILE A 97 -12.38 -16.41 8.94
CA ILE A 97 -11.04 -15.95 9.29
C ILE A 97 -11.13 -14.51 9.80
N GLN A 98 -10.38 -14.20 10.85
CA GLN A 98 -10.24 -12.82 11.35
C GLN A 98 -9.45 -11.97 10.36
N LYS A 99 -10.20 -11.16 9.61
CA LYS A 99 -9.70 -10.41 8.45
C LYS A 99 -8.70 -9.30 8.79
N ASP A 100 -8.78 -8.76 10.00
CA ASP A 100 -7.97 -7.66 10.54
C ASP A 100 -6.55 -8.09 10.96
N GLN A 101 -6.25 -9.39 10.97
CA GLN A 101 -4.90 -9.91 11.21
C GLN A 101 -4.01 -9.91 9.96
N TYR A 102 -4.57 -9.56 8.81
CA TYR A 102 -3.90 -9.65 7.51
C TYR A 102 -3.81 -8.28 6.85
N TYR A 103 -2.63 -8.00 6.31
CA TYR A 103 -2.35 -6.78 5.56
C TYR A 103 -3.00 -6.79 4.17
N ALA A 104 -2.93 -7.93 3.49
CA ALA A 104 -3.45 -8.08 2.13
C ALA A 104 -3.97 -9.50 1.89
N LEU A 105 -4.74 -9.64 0.81
CA LEU A 105 -5.28 -10.88 0.29
C LEU A 105 -5.11 -10.85 -1.23
N ILE A 106 -4.75 -11.98 -1.83
CA ILE A 106 -4.87 -12.20 -3.27
C ILE A 106 -5.87 -13.32 -3.50
N ASP A 107 -6.93 -13.03 -4.25
CA ASP A 107 -7.96 -13.97 -4.69
C ASP A 107 -7.99 -14.00 -6.21
N LYS A 108 -7.70 -15.16 -6.81
CA LYS A 108 -7.69 -15.37 -8.27
C LYS A 108 -6.79 -14.38 -9.00
N GLY A 109 -5.60 -14.14 -8.44
CA GLY A 109 -4.61 -13.20 -8.97
C GLY A 109 -4.96 -11.71 -8.78
N ILE A 110 -6.09 -11.38 -8.14
CA ILE A 110 -6.49 -9.99 -7.89
C ILE A 110 -6.03 -9.59 -6.48
N PRO A 111 -5.18 -8.56 -6.35
CA PRO A 111 -4.74 -8.08 -5.04
C PRO A 111 -5.79 -7.21 -4.36
N TYR A 112 -5.92 -7.39 -3.05
CA TYR A 112 -6.74 -6.57 -2.17
C TYR A 112 -5.94 -6.18 -0.92
N ILE A 113 -6.13 -4.94 -0.45
CA ILE A 113 -5.46 -4.41 0.75
C ILE A 113 -6.46 -4.16 1.87
N TYR A 114 -6.12 -4.55 3.10
CA TYR A 114 -7.00 -4.35 4.24
C TYR A 114 -7.11 -2.87 4.64
N SER A 115 -8.31 -2.43 4.99
CA SER A 115 -8.58 -1.11 5.55
C SER A 115 -9.54 -1.23 6.73
N ASP A 116 -9.09 -0.81 7.91
CA ASP A 116 -9.93 -0.73 9.10
C ASP A 116 -11.09 0.26 8.92
N LEU A 117 -10.80 1.41 8.31
CA LEU A 117 -11.82 2.42 8.05
C LEU A 117 -12.91 1.86 7.13
N ASP A 118 -12.52 1.07 6.14
CA ASP A 118 -13.43 0.44 5.19
C ASP A 118 -14.00 -0.91 5.65
N ASN A 119 -13.51 -1.43 6.78
CA ASN A 119 -13.87 -2.72 7.37
C ASN A 119 -13.84 -3.85 6.33
N GLY A 120 -12.73 -3.95 5.59
CA GLY A 120 -12.57 -4.97 4.56
C GLY A 120 -11.34 -4.79 3.68
N PHE A 121 -11.17 -5.74 2.77
CA PHE A 121 -10.11 -5.79 1.78
C PHE A 121 -10.54 -5.07 0.50
N LEU A 122 -9.90 -3.95 0.22
CA LEU A 122 -10.18 -3.07 -0.91
C LEU A 122 -9.48 -3.58 -2.16
N LYS A 123 -10.21 -3.69 -3.27
CA LYS A 123 -9.63 -4.12 -4.54
C LYS A 123 -8.54 -3.15 -4.99
N MET A 124 -7.39 -3.70 -5.36
CA MET A 124 -6.31 -2.95 -5.99
C MET A 124 -6.31 -3.20 -7.50
N ASN A 125 -5.92 -2.18 -8.25
CA ASN A 125 -5.75 -2.24 -9.70
C ASN A 125 -4.32 -1.87 -10.07
N ARG A 126 -3.77 -2.57 -11.06
CA ARG A 126 -2.46 -2.25 -11.63
C ARG A 126 -2.63 -1.14 -12.67
N GLY A 127 -1.88 -0.05 -12.50
CA GLY A 127 -1.84 1.06 -13.44
C GLY A 127 -0.53 1.11 -14.22
N GLU A 128 -0.25 2.29 -14.79
CA GLU A 128 0.97 2.55 -15.54
C GLU A 128 2.22 2.29 -14.68
N GLY A 129 3.29 1.75 -15.29
CA GLY A 129 4.53 1.46 -14.59
C GLY A 129 4.42 0.40 -13.49
N ASN A 130 3.43 -0.51 -13.59
CA ASN A 130 3.10 -1.55 -12.60
C ASN A 130 2.71 -1.02 -11.22
N GLU A 131 2.33 0.25 -11.13
CA GLU A 131 1.87 0.85 -9.88
C GLU A 131 0.56 0.22 -9.41
N LEU A 132 0.39 0.09 -8.09
CA LEU A 132 -0.83 -0.46 -7.50
C LEU A 132 -1.66 0.65 -6.89
N TYR A 133 -2.91 0.75 -7.32
CA TYR A 133 -3.86 1.77 -6.90
C TYR A 133 -5.11 1.16 -6.29
N TYR A 134 -5.71 1.86 -5.34
CA TYR A 134 -6.97 1.46 -4.71
C TYR A 134 -7.71 2.69 -4.19
N GLN A 135 -9.00 2.55 -3.93
CA GLN A 135 -9.78 3.62 -3.32
C GLN A 135 -10.07 3.31 -1.87
N ALA A 136 -9.67 4.20 -0.97
CA ALA A 136 -9.84 4.03 0.46
C ALA A 136 -10.35 5.30 1.12
N ARG A 137 -11.03 5.13 2.26
CA ARG A 137 -11.28 6.26 3.16
C ARG A 137 -10.02 6.62 3.92
N ALA A 138 -9.81 7.90 4.14
CA ALA A 138 -8.73 8.42 4.96
C ALA A 138 -9.27 9.38 6.03
N LYS A 139 -8.62 9.38 7.19
CA LYS A 139 -8.84 10.39 8.24
C LYS A 139 -7.58 11.22 8.41
N ALA A 140 -7.71 12.55 8.42
CA ALA A 140 -6.65 13.40 8.96
C ALA A 140 -6.68 13.24 10.47
N THR A 141 -5.73 12.50 11.04
CA THR A 141 -5.52 12.53 12.49
C THR A 141 -4.13 13.04 12.77
N ALA A 142 -4.04 14.17 13.47
CA ALA A 142 -2.78 14.74 13.96
C ALA A 142 -2.29 14.06 15.25
N LYS A 143 -2.99 13.02 15.75
CA LYS A 143 -2.85 12.54 17.14
C LYS A 143 -2.50 11.06 17.33
N THR A 144 -2.34 10.28 16.27
CA THR A 144 -2.02 8.85 16.42
C THR A 144 -0.70 8.54 15.73
N GLY A 145 0.26 8.02 16.48
CA GLY A 145 1.67 7.82 16.12
C GLY A 145 1.97 6.90 14.93
N ASN A 146 1.02 6.62 14.05
CA ASN A 146 1.28 6.10 12.71
C ASN A 146 1.63 7.27 11.77
N VAL A 147 2.86 7.76 11.94
CA VAL A 147 3.46 8.94 11.29
C VAL A 147 3.44 8.87 9.75
N VAL A 148 3.24 7.69 9.17
CA VAL A 148 3.33 7.44 7.72
C VAL A 148 2.29 8.23 6.92
N MET A 149 1.06 8.36 7.43
CA MET A 149 0.03 9.12 6.73
C MET A 149 0.26 10.64 6.89
N ALA A 150 0.68 11.09 8.08
CA ALA A 150 0.86 12.50 8.40
C ALA A 150 1.92 13.21 7.53
N SER A 151 2.99 12.51 7.14
CA SER A 151 4.04 13.06 6.27
C SER A 151 3.66 13.12 4.79
N ALA A 152 2.71 12.31 4.31
CA ALA A 152 2.28 12.32 2.92
C ALA A 152 1.34 13.50 2.58
N PHE A 153 0.88 14.25 3.59
CA PHE A 153 -0.09 15.34 3.42
C PHE A 153 0.53 16.74 3.30
N PHE A 154 1.86 16.86 3.15
CA PHE A 154 2.51 18.16 2.95
C PHE A 154 2.08 18.81 1.62
N GLY A 155 1.39 19.95 1.71
CA GLY A 155 1.31 20.96 0.65
C GLY A 155 -0.02 21.07 -0.10
N ILE A 156 -0.56 19.97 -0.64
CA ILE A 156 -1.74 20.04 -1.53
C ILE A 156 -2.98 19.35 -0.93
N ILE A 157 -2.82 18.22 -0.26
CA ILE A 157 -3.95 17.43 0.27
C ILE A 157 -4.32 17.82 1.71
N GLY A 158 -3.42 18.46 2.46
CA GLY A 158 -3.65 18.85 3.85
C GLY A 158 -4.85 19.79 4.07
N GLY A 159 -5.26 20.57 3.06
CA GLY A 159 -6.43 21.45 3.15
C GLY A 159 -7.79 20.74 2.94
N LEU A 160 -7.81 19.63 2.20
CA LEU A 160 -9.06 18.93 1.82
C LEU A 160 -9.58 18.01 2.94
N ILE A 161 -8.68 17.44 3.75
CA ILE A 161 -9.07 16.48 4.80
C ILE A 161 -9.52 17.18 6.10
N ALA A 162 -9.31 18.50 6.22
CA ALA A 162 -9.76 19.25 7.39
C ALA A 162 -11.30 19.40 7.46
N SER A 163 -12.03 19.20 6.35
CA SER A 163 -13.48 19.44 6.28
C SER A 163 -14.36 18.20 6.36
N ASP A 164 -13.84 16.99 6.08
CA ASP A 164 -14.64 15.76 6.12
C ASP A 164 -13.86 14.61 6.77
N THR A 165 -14.40 14.10 7.88
CA THR A 165 -13.79 13.03 8.70
C THR A 165 -13.84 11.64 8.04
N SER A 166 -14.26 11.54 6.78
CA SER A 166 -14.36 10.27 6.05
C SER A 166 -14.20 10.35 4.53
N ALA A 167 -13.50 11.36 4.00
CA ALA A 167 -13.28 11.52 2.58
C ALA A 167 -12.60 10.28 1.93
N LYS A 168 -13.01 9.98 0.69
CA LYS A 168 -12.51 8.85 -0.11
C LYS A 168 -11.45 9.36 -1.08
N PHE A 169 -10.34 8.64 -1.21
CA PHE A 169 -9.21 9.03 -2.06
C PHE A 169 -8.83 7.91 -3.02
N ASP A 170 -8.33 8.29 -4.19
CA ASP A 170 -7.49 7.41 -4.99
C ASP A 170 -6.10 7.36 -4.30
N MET A 171 -5.71 6.16 -3.89
CA MET A 171 -4.45 5.87 -3.20
C MET A 171 -3.52 5.10 -4.13
N LYS A 172 -2.21 5.37 -4.03
CA LYS A 172 -1.14 4.54 -4.58
C LYS A 172 -0.42 3.82 -3.44
N LEU A 173 -0.08 2.55 -3.62
CA LEU A 173 0.75 1.82 -2.66
C LEU A 173 2.23 2.13 -2.88
N ASP A 174 2.92 2.64 -1.87
CA ASP A 174 4.37 2.82 -1.90
C ASP A 174 5.08 1.46 -1.95
N TYR A 175 5.84 1.22 -3.02
CA TYR A 175 6.55 -0.05 -3.24
C TYR A 175 7.76 -0.27 -2.32
N LEU A 176 8.20 0.77 -1.60
CA LEU A 176 9.32 0.67 -0.66
C LEU A 176 8.88 0.21 0.72
N ASN A 177 7.72 0.66 1.19
CA ASN A 177 7.31 0.49 2.59
C ASN A 177 5.83 0.08 2.79
N GLY A 178 5.01 0.01 1.72
CA GLY A 178 3.61 -0.35 1.80
C GLY A 178 2.68 0.75 2.32
N ALA A 179 3.17 1.99 2.38
CA ALA A 179 2.40 3.14 2.80
C ALA A 179 1.34 3.55 1.77
N PRO A 180 0.16 4.01 2.20
CA PRO A 180 -0.78 4.71 1.33
C PRO A 180 -0.22 6.08 0.93
N ILE A 181 -0.13 6.34 -0.37
CA ILE A 181 0.15 7.66 -0.94
C ILE A 181 -1.16 8.20 -1.54
N PRO A 182 -1.80 9.21 -0.92
CA PRO A 182 -2.99 9.83 -1.47
C PRO A 182 -2.65 10.61 -2.74
N ILE A 183 -3.40 10.37 -3.81
CA ILE A 183 -3.20 11.03 -5.11
C ILE A 183 -4.21 12.16 -5.30
N ARG A 184 -5.50 11.88 -5.07
CA ARG A 184 -6.58 12.86 -5.15
C ARG A 184 -7.81 12.40 -4.39
N GLU A 185 -8.63 13.35 -3.97
CA GLU A 185 -9.94 13.08 -3.40
C GLU A 185 -10.94 12.66 -4.50
N VAL A 186 -11.72 11.63 -4.21
CA VAL A 186 -12.85 11.20 -5.03
C VAL A 186 -14.08 11.99 -4.59
N LYS A 187 -14.42 13.03 -5.36
CA LYS A 187 -15.65 13.80 -5.14
C LYS A 187 -16.86 12.95 -5.50
N LYS A 188 -17.90 13.03 -4.67
CA LYS A 188 -19.21 12.44 -4.96
C LYS A 188 -19.90 13.16 -6.10
#